data_AF-A0A935FQZ5-F1
#
_entry.id   AF-A0A935FQZ5-F1
#
_cell.length_a   1.000
_cell.length_b   1.000
_cell.length_c   1.000
_cell.angle_alpha   90.00
_cell.angle_beta   90.00
_cell.angle_gamma   90.00
#
_symmetry.space_group_name_H-M   'P 1'
#
loop_
_entity.id
_entity.type
_entity.pdbx_description
1 polymer ?
#
loop_
_entity_poly.entity_id
_entity_poly.type
_entity_poly.pdbx_seq_one_letter_code
_entity_poly.pdbx_strand_id
1 'polypeptide(L)' 'MEPDTKKFFECVFFNSAAYSEDIISGKYCDICYSVDRNFWNGREYVKLRIRDMRSYTLS' A
#
# COMPACT_ATOMS: atom_id res chain seq x y z
N MET A 1 20.21 14.27 -15.74
CA MET A 1 19.82 13.01 -15.08
C MET A 1 18.71 13.40 -14.13
N GLU A 2 17.45 13.15 -14.50
CA GLU A 2 16.31 13.46 -13.64
C GLU A 2 16.43 12.65 -12.34
N PRO A 3 16.20 13.24 -11.15
CA PRO A 3 16.21 12.48 -9.92
C PRO A 3 15.16 11.38 -10.01
N ASP A 4 15.56 10.18 -9.62
CA ASP A 4 14.76 8.97 -9.54
C ASP A 4 13.60 9.21 -8.56
N THR A 5 12.55 9.87 -9.05
CA THR A 5 11.38 10.25 -8.27
C THR A 5 10.58 8.98 -8.06
N LYS A 6 10.92 8.23 -7.01
CA LYS A 6 10.15 7.07 -6.55
C LYS A 6 8.68 7.50 -6.48
N LYS A 7 7.89 7.02 -7.44
CA LYS A 7 6.46 7.30 -7.48
C LYS A 7 5.81 6.40 -6.45
N PHE A 8 5.48 6.97 -5.30
CA PHE A 8 4.65 6.31 -4.31
C PHE A 8 3.19 6.36 -4.76
N PHE A 9 2.44 5.30 -4.48
CA PHE A 9 1.00 5.27 -4.68
C PHE A 9 0.33 5.07 -3.32
N GLU A 10 -0.60 5.96 -2.97
CA GLU A 10 -1.27 5.90 -1.68
C GLU A 10 -2.16 4.65 -1.55
N CYS A 11 -2.15 4.03 -0.37
CA CYS A 11 -2.98 2.88 -0.09
C CYS A 11 -3.57 2.92 1.32
N VAL A 12 -4.60 2.10 1.54
CA VAL A 12 -5.23 1.85 2.83
C VAL A 12 -5.37 0.35 3.02
N PHE A 13 -4.95 -0.16 4.18
CA PHE A 13 -5.09 -1.55 4.56
C PHE A 13 -5.89 -1.65 5.87
N PHE A 14 -7.16 -2.01 5.77
CA PHE A 14 -8.01 -2.20 6.95
C PHE A 14 -7.73 -3.56 7.60
N ASN A 15 -7.93 -3.65 8.92
CA ASN A 15 -7.69 -4.86 9.72
C ASN A 15 -6.26 -5.43 9.58
N SER A 16 -5.28 -4.59 9.29
CA SER A 16 -3.89 -5.00 9.01
C SER A 16 -3.08 -5.39 10.25
N ALA A 17 -3.69 -5.45 11.44
CA ALA A 17 -2.99 -5.72 12.69
C ALA A 17 -2.19 -7.05 12.66
N ALA A 18 -2.75 -8.08 12.01
CA ALA A 18 -2.11 -9.37 11.83
C ALA A 18 -0.82 -9.32 10.97
N TYR A 19 -0.61 -8.25 10.21
CA TYR A 19 0.54 -8.04 9.33
C TYR A 19 1.50 -6.98 9.87
N SER A 20 1.25 -6.44 11.08
CA SER A 20 1.96 -5.28 11.60
C SER A 20 3.48 -5.48 11.72
N GLU A 21 3.92 -6.68 12.08
CA GLU A 21 5.34 -7.05 12.14
C GLU A 21 6.00 -7.14 10.77
N ASP A 22 5.22 -7.22 9.70
CA ASP A 22 5.71 -7.34 8.32
C ASP A 22 5.65 -6.02 7.55
N ILE A 23 4.87 -5.03 8.01
CA ILE A 23 4.77 -3.71 7.39
C ILE A 23 5.93 -2.84 7.91
N ILE A 24 7.12 -3.12 7.39
CA ILE A 24 8.36 -2.43 7.76
C ILE A 24 9.02 -1.87 6.51
N SER A 25 9.57 -0.65 6.61
CA SER A 25 10.30 -0.02 5.52
C SER A 25 11.46 -0.90 5.03
N GLY A 26 11.60 -1.04 3.71
CA GLY A 26 12.65 -1.85 3.09
C GLY A 26 12.32 -3.33 2.95
N LYS A 27 11.23 -3.83 3.55
CA LYS A 27 10.75 -5.20 3.33
C LYS A 27 9.84 -5.25 2.10
N TYR A 28 10.11 -6.20 1.20
CA TYR A 28 9.26 -6.45 0.05
C TYR A 28 8.13 -7.41 0.41
N CYS A 29 6.96 -7.20 -0.19
CA CYS A 29 5.79 -8.05 -0.03
C CYS A 29 4.94 -7.99 -1.31
N ASP A 30 4.11 -9.01 -1.49
CA ASP A 30 3.04 -8.98 -2.48
C ASP A 30 1.74 -8.53 -1.84
N ILE A 31 0.95 -7.76 -2.58
CA ILE A 31 -0.35 -7.27 -2.12
C ILE A 31 -1.47 -7.68 -3.07
N CYS A 32 -2.59 -8.10 -2.50
CA CYS A 32 -3.87 -8.19 -3.20
C CYS A 32 -4.64 -6.90 -2.96
N TYR A 33 -5.06 -6.20 -4.01
CA TYR A 33 -5.69 -4.88 -3.89
C TYR A 33 -6.83 -4.64 -4.89
N SER A 34 -7.70 -3.70 -4.56
CA SER A 34 -8.58 -3.02 -5.52
C SER A 34 -8.22 -1.54 -5.65
N VAL A 35 -8.55 -0.93 -6.79
CA VAL A 35 -8.41 0.51 -6.99
C VAL A 35 -9.73 1.17 -6.61
N ASP A 36 -9.71 2.03 -5.60
CA ASP A 36 -10.89 2.72 -5.10
C ASP A 36 -10.78 4.22 -5.44
N ARG A 37 -11.90 4.81 -5.86
CA ARG A 37 -12.07 6.26 -6.02
C ARG A 37 -12.89 6.79 -4.86
N ASN A 38 -12.36 7.78 -4.17
CA ASN A 38 -12.99 8.34 -2.97
C ASN A 38 -13.22 9.84 -3.16
N PHE A 39 -14.43 10.29 -2.83
CA PHE A 39 -14.78 11.71 -2.87
C PHE A 39 -14.88 12.23 -1.45
N TRP A 40 -13.99 13.17 -1.09
CA TRP A 40 -13.96 13.79 0.23
C TRP A 40 -13.79 15.30 0.11
N ASN A 41 -14.70 16.04 0.76
CA ASN A 41 -14.71 17.50 0.76
C ASN A 41 -14.61 18.12 -0.66
N GLY A 42 -15.37 17.57 -1.62
CA GLY A 42 -15.36 18.02 -3.02
C GLY A 42 -14.12 17.65 -3.83
N ARG A 43 -13.20 16.86 -3.28
CA ARG A 43 -12.00 16.37 -3.97
C ARG A 43 -12.07 14.87 -4.22
N GLU A 44 -11.64 14.43 -5.39
CA GLU A 44 -11.52 13.03 -5.76
C GLU A 44 -10.09 12.53 -5.49
N TYR A 45 -9.97 11.36 -4.87
CA TYR A 45 -8.71 10.69 -4.61
C TYR A 45 -8.77 9.26 -5.12
N VAL A 46 -7.72 8.83 -5.83
CA VAL A 46 -7.54 7.42 -6.20
C VAL A 46 -6.56 6.78 -5.21
N LYS A 47 -6.96 5.69 -4.58
CA LYS A 47 -6.12 4.95 -3.63
C LYS A 47 -6.21 3.45 -3.87
N LEU A 48 -5.16 2.72 -3.49
CA LEU A 48 -5.25 1.26 -3.43
C LEU A 48 -5.89 0.84 -2.12
N ARG A 49 -6.90 -0.01 -2.18
CA ARG A 49 -7.43 -0.71 -1.02
C ARG A 49 -6.82 -2.10 -0.94
N ILE A 50 -5.92 -2.31 0.00
CA ILE A 50 -5.29 -3.61 0.24
C ILE A 50 -6.31 -4.53 0.91
N ARG A 51 -6.42 -5.75 0.38
CA ARG A 51 -7.32 -6.81 0.87
C ARG A 51 -6.56 -7.91 1.59
N ASP A 52 -5.34 -8.19 1.15
CA ASP A 52 -4.46 -9.19 1.73
C ASP A 52 -3.00 -8.89 1.34
N MET A 53 -2.05 -9.45 2.07
CA MET A 53 -0.62 -9.28 1.85
C MET A 53 0.12 -10.59 2.12
N ARG A 54 1.17 -10.85 1.34
CA ARG A 54 2.13 -11.92 1.61
C ARG A 54 3.51 -11.32 1.82
N SER A 55 4.04 -11.50 3.03
CA SER A 55 5.42 -11.15 3.37
C SER A 55 6.38 -12.29 3.04
N TYR A 56 7.64 -11.93 2.84
CA TYR A 56 8.73 -12.88 2.64
C TYR A 56 9.71 -12.79 3.80
N THR A 57 10.00 -13.93 4.43
CA THR A 57 11.13 -14.04 5.35
C THR A 57 12.35 -14.41 4.52
N LEU A 58 13.37 -13.55 4.51
CA LEU A 58 14.69 -13.94 4.02
C LEU A 58 15.24 -14.98 5.01
N SER A 59 15.26 -16.25 4.59
CA SER A 59 15.88 -17.35 5.29
C SER A 59 17.40 -17.23 5.31
#